data_AF-A0ABD0N8J3-F1
#
_entry.id   AF-A0ABD0N8J3-F1
#
_cell.length_a   1.000
_cell.length_b   1.000
_cell.length_c   1.000
_cell.angle_alpha   90.00
_cell.angle_beta   90.00
_cell.angle_gamma   90.00
#
_symmetry.space_group_name_H-M   'P 1'
#
loop_
_entity.id
_entity.type
_entity.pdbx_description
1 polymer ?
#
loop_
_entity_poly.entity_id
_entity_poly.type
_entity_poly.pdbx_seq_one_letter_code
_entity_poly.pdbx_strand_id
1 'polypeptide(L)' 'YRTREEIQEVRSKSDPITMLKDRMISNNMASLEEIKDIDTEIRKEIEEATQFATSDPEPPLEDLCNHIFHNDAPLE' A
#
# COMPACT_ATOMS: atom_id res chain seq x y z
N TYR A 1 11.10 3.73 -21.64
CA TYR A 1 11.14 2.32 -22.08
C TYR A 1 9.75 1.74 -22.42
N ARG A 2 8.64 2.42 -22.09
CA ARG A 2 7.28 2.10 -22.56
C ARG A 2 6.45 3.39 -22.71
N THR A 3 5.37 3.36 -23.46
CA THR A 3 4.52 4.53 -23.73
C THR A 3 3.54 4.76 -22.58
N ARG A 4 3.03 5.99 -22.46
CA ARG A 4 2.00 6.29 -21.43
C ARG A 4 0.66 5.66 -21.83
N GLU A 5 0.42 5.58 -23.13
CA GLU A 5 -0.76 5.01 -23.76
C GLU A 5 -0.90 3.52 -23.42
N GLU A 6 0.19 2.75 -23.47
CA GLU A 6 0.19 1.33 -23.08
C GLU A 6 -0.19 1.16 -21.60
N ILE A 7 0.39 1.95 -20.71
CA ILE A 7 0.09 1.89 -19.27
C ILE A 7 -1.39 2.21 -19.01
N GLN A 8 -1.92 3.25 -19.69
CA GLN A 8 -3.30 3.64 -19.56
C GLN A 8 -4.26 2.57 -20.11
N GLU A 9 -3.91 1.93 -21.22
CA GLU A 9 -4.70 0.84 -21.81
C GLU A 9 -4.79 -0.34 -20.85
N VAL A 10 -3.66 -0.78 -20.28
CA VAL A 10 -3.62 -1.89 -19.32
C VAL A 10 -4.42 -1.54 -18.06
N ARG A 11 -4.25 -0.33 -17.53
CA ARG A 11 -5.01 0.12 -16.33
C ARG A 11 -6.51 0.23 -16.60
N SER A 12 -6.93 0.54 -17.82
CA SER A 12 -8.35 0.71 -18.13
C SER A 12 -9.03 -0.62 -18.47
N LYS A 13 -8.30 -1.56 -19.07
CA LYS A 13 -8.85 -2.84 -19.55
C LYS A 13 -8.63 -4.02 -18.61
N SER A 14 -7.55 -4.01 -17.85
CA SER A 14 -7.04 -5.19 -17.13
C SER A 14 -6.63 -4.86 -15.69
N ASP A 15 -7.24 -3.84 -15.08
CA ASP A 15 -7.01 -3.54 -13.68
C ASP A 15 -7.64 -4.62 -12.78
N PRO A 16 -6.85 -5.30 -11.92
CA PRO A 16 -7.34 -6.43 -11.14
C PRO A 16 -8.42 -6.02 -10.12
N ILE A 17 -8.36 -4.80 -9.58
CA ILE A 17 -9.32 -4.31 -8.59
C ILE A 17 -10.67 -4.06 -9.26
N THR A 18 -10.66 -3.39 -10.41
CA THR A 18 -11.86 -3.13 -11.23
C THR A 18 -12.49 -4.44 -11.69
N MET A 19 -11.68 -5.37 -12.20
CA MET A 19 -12.15 -6.69 -12.61
C MET A 19 -12.80 -7.48 -11.47
N LEU A 20 -12.22 -7.43 -10.27
CA LEU A 20 -12.78 -8.08 -9.09
C LEU A 20 -14.09 -7.43 -8.67
N LYS A 21 -14.12 -6.09 -8.59
CA LYS A 21 -15.31 -5.30 -8.28
C LYS A 21 -16.48 -5.64 -9.20
N ASP A 22 -16.25 -5.64 -10.52
CA ASP A 22 -17.28 -5.94 -11.49
C ASP A 22 -17.79 -7.39 -11.34
N ARG A 23 -16.91 -8.34 -11.07
CA ARG A 23 -17.29 -9.74 -10.79
C ARG A 23 -18.11 -9.87 -9.50
N MET A 24 -17.73 -9.18 -8.43
CA MET A 24 -18.45 -9.25 -7.15
C MET A 24 -19.86 -8.66 -7.28
N ILE A 25 -20.00 -7.53 -7.97
CA ILE A 25 -21.31 -6.91 -8.23
C ILE A 25 -22.16 -7.80 -9.15
N SER A 26 -21.58 -8.31 -10.24
CA SER A 26 -22.30 -9.16 -11.20
C SER A 26 -22.79 -10.48 -10.58
N ASN A 27 -22.08 -11.01 -9.60
CA ASN A 27 -22.48 -12.21 -8.85
C ASN A 27 -23.31 -11.88 -7.58
N ASN A 28 -23.73 -10.62 -7.41
CA ASN A 28 -24.51 -10.14 -6.27
C ASN A 28 -23.89 -10.48 -4.90
N MET A 29 -22.55 -10.49 -4.84
CA MET A 29 -21.75 -10.82 -3.65
C MET A 29 -21.47 -9.60 -2.76
N ALA A 30 -21.52 -8.41 -3.34
CA ALA A 30 -21.33 -7.14 -2.63
C ALA A 30 -22.09 -6.02 -3.37
N SER A 31 -22.54 -5.03 -2.61
CA SER A 31 -23.15 -3.81 -3.13
C SER A 31 -22.09 -2.77 -3.53
N LEU A 32 -22.50 -1.81 -4.36
CA LEU A 32 -21.64 -0.67 -4.72
C LEU A 32 -21.32 0.24 -3.52
N GLU A 33 -22.18 0.26 -2.50
CA GLU A 33 -22.00 1.06 -1.29
C GLU A 33 -20.93 0.44 -0.40
N GLU A 34 -21.01 -0.85 -0.11
CA GLU A 34 -20.00 -1.56 0.69
C GLU A 34 -18.59 -1.42 0.09
N ILE A 35 -18.46 -1.51 -1.23
CA ILE A 35 -17.16 -1.35 -1.91
C ILE A 35 -16.62 0.09 -1.73
N LYS A 36 -17.49 1.10 -1.76
CA LYS A 36 -17.08 2.50 -1.55
C LYS A 36 -16.72 2.78 -0.08
N ASP A 37 -17.41 2.14 0.85
CA ASP A 37 -17.12 2.27 2.27
C ASP A 37 -15.74 1.69 2.57
N ILE A 38 -15.44 0.50 2.04
CA ILE A 38 -14.10 -0.12 2.11
C ILE A 38 -13.03 0.79 1.50
N ASP A 39 -13.27 1.37 0.31
CA ASP A 39 -12.33 2.32 -0.32
C ASP A 39 -12.05 3.54 0.58
N THR A 40 -13.06 3.98 1.34
CA THR A 40 -12.96 5.13 2.24
C THR A 40 -12.18 4.78 3.51
N GLU A 41 -12.45 3.61 4.09
CA GLU A 41 -11.71 3.09 5.24
C GLU A 41 -10.23 2.89 4.93
N ILE A 42 -9.90 2.25 3.79
CA ILE A 42 -8.52 2.03 3.37
C ILE A 42 -7.80 3.36 3.15
N ARG A 43 -8.46 4.36 2.54
CA ARG A 43 -7.84 5.69 2.37
C ARG A 43 -7.49 6.33 3.70
N LYS A 44 -8.38 6.21 4.69
CA LYS A 44 -8.15 6.74 6.02
C LYS A 44 -6.97 6.04 6.70
N GLU A 45 -6.91 4.71 6.62
CA GLU A 45 -5.79 3.93 7.17
C GLU A 45 -4.46 4.33 6.53
N ILE A 46 -4.42 4.52 5.20
CA ILE A 46 -3.21 4.95 4.49
C ILE A 46 -2.81 6.37 4.88
N GLU A 47 -3.76 7.28 5.07
CA GLU A 47 -3.48 8.65 5.50
C GLU A 47 -2.88 8.67 6.91
N GLU A 48 -3.46 7.91 7.85
CA GLU A 48 -2.95 7.75 9.21
C GLU A 48 -1.54 7.14 9.21
N ALA A 49 -1.30 6.08 8.41
CA ALA A 49 0.01 5.46 8.27
C ALA A 49 1.05 6.39 7.63
N THR A 50 0.64 7.19 6.64
CA THR A 50 1.52 8.18 5.99
C THR A 50 1.89 9.30 6.96
N GLN A 51 0.93 9.77 7.75
CA GLN A 51 1.19 10.77 8.78
C GLN A 51 2.15 10.23 9.84
N PHE A 52 1.95 8.99 10.29
CA PHE A 52 2.88 8.34 11.21
C PHE A 52 4.29 8.28 10.62
N ALA A 53 4.45 7.73 9.41
CA ALA A 53 5.75 7.59 8.75
C ALA A 53 6.48 8.92 8.47
N THR A 54 5.74 10.02 8.30
CA THR A 54 6.33 11.35 8.11
C THR A 54 6.63 12.07 9.41
N SER A 55 5.93 11.72 10.50
CA SER A 55 6.17 12.26 11.84
C SER A 55 7.23 11.49 12.64
N ASP A 56 7.52 10.25 12.23
CA ASP A 56 8.49 9.39 12.89
C ASP A 56 9.90 10.01 12.74
N PRO A 57 10.62 10.24 13.84
CA PRO A 57 11.96 10.79 13.78
C PRO A 57 12.90 9.84 13.03
N GLU A 58 13.90 10.42 12.35
CA GLU A 58 14.96 9.62 11.75
C GLU A 58 15.69 8.80 12.83
N PRO A 59 16.14 7.58 12.49
CA PRO A 59 16.89 6.76 13.43
C PRO A 59 18.13 7.52 13.92
N PRO A 60 18.46 7.43 15.22
CA PRO A 60 19.60 8.15 15.78
C PRO A 60 20.91 7.66 15.15
N LEU A 61 21.90 8.55 15.04
CA LEU A 61 23.23 8.22 14.49
C LEU A 61 23.93 7.09 15.26
N GLU A 62 23.56 6.88 16.52
CA GLU A 62 24.06 5.80 17.38
C GLU A 62 23.59 4.42 16.91
N ASP A 63 22.45 4.33 16.21
CA ASP A 63 21.92 3.09 15.64
C ASP A 63 22.57 2.72 14.29
N LEU A 64 23.48 3.54 13.76
CA LEU A 64 24.13 3.31 12.46
C LEU A 64 24.85 1.96 12.38
N CYS A 65 25.50 1.55 13.48
CA CYS A 65 26.26 0.31 13.57
C CYS A 65 25.45 -0.86 14.16
N ASN A 66 24.16 -0.64 14.45
CA ASN A 66 23.30 -1.70 14.96
C ASN A 66 22.95 -2.69 13.84
N HIS A 67 22.82 -3.97 14.19
CA HIS A 67 22.53 -5.09 13.29
C HIS A 67 23.66 -5.56 12.34
N ILE A 68 24.92 -5.24 12.62
CA ILE A 68 26.07 -5.79 11.86
C ILE A 68 26.23 -7.30 12.07
N PHE A 69 26.05 -7.77 13.31
CA PHE A 69 26.09 -9.20 13.64
C PHE A 69 24.80 -9.63 14.35
N HIS A 70 24.35 -10.84 14.03
CA HIS A 70 23.27 -11.48 14.76
C HIS A 70 23.91 -12.48 15.73
N ASN A 71 23.68 -12.31 17.04
CA ASN A 71 24.08 -13.21 18.13
C ASN A 71 25.52 -13.07 18.69
N ASP A 72 26.21 -11.94 18.47
CA ASP A 72 27.50 -11.62 19.10
C ASP A 72 27.39 -10.42 20.08
N ALA A 73 28.34 -10.32 21.01
CA ALA A 73 28.42 -9.22 21.98
C ALA A 73 28.52 -7.85 21.28
N PRO A 74 27.92 -6.78 21.85
CA PRO A 74 27.95 -5.45 21.23
C PRO A 74 29.39 -5.01 20.96
N LEU A 75 29.60 -4.35 19.81
CA LEU A 75 30.87 -3.66 19.51
C LEU A 75 31.08 -2.58 20.57
N GLU A 76 32.18 -2.68 21.34
CA GLU A 76 32.64 -1.63 22.27
C GLU A 76 32.93 -0.30 21.57
#